data_AF-A0A8J7QXK5-F1
#
_entry.id   AF-A0A8J7QXK5-F1
#
_cell.length_a   1.000
_cell.length_b   1.000
_cell.length_c   1.000
_cell.angle_alpha   90.00
_cell.angle_beta   90.00
_cell.angle_gamma   90.00
#
_symmetry.space_group_name_H-M   'P 1'
#
loop_
_entity.id
_entity.type
_entity.pdbx_description
1 polymer ?
#
loop_
_entity_poly.entity_id
_entity_poly.type
_entity_poly.pdbx_seq_one_letter_code
_entity_poly.pdbx_strand_id
1 'polypeptide(L)' 'MSEFVSAMDAMNSASYNDQKLIREEVAEIDFRLRRAMDAGLSVDEMKMARAAKQAVDAANEILEKVFQ' A
#
# COMPACT_ATOMS: atom_id res chain seq x y z
N MET A 1 -10.46 -8.43 10.43
CA MET A 1 -9.34 -7.46 10.45
C MET A 1 -8.10 -8.26 10.81
N SER A 2 -7.06 -8.24 9.97
CA SER A 2 -5.73 -8.70 10.34
C SER A 2 -5.22 -7.87 11.52
N GLU A 3 -4.32 -8.44 12.33
CA GLU A 3 -3.57 -7.64 13.31
C GLU A 3 -2.77 -6.57 12.57
N PHE A 4 -2.66 -5.38 13.16
CA PHE A 4 -1.85 -4.32 12.60
C PHE A 4 -0.37 -4.72 12.66
N VAL A 5 0.26 -4.84 11.49
CA VAL A 5 1.69 -5.13 11.38
C VAL A 5 2.43 -3.86 11.00
N SER A 6 3.32 -3.40 11.88
CA SER A 6 4.18 -2.24 11.63
C SER A 6 5.37 -2.64 10.75
N ALA A 7 5.61 -1.89 9.66
CA ALA A 7 6.77 -2.10 8.78
C ALA A 7 8.11 -1.97 9.51
N MET A 8 8.19 -1.08 10.52
CA MET A 8 9.40 -0.93 11.33
C MET A 8 9.62 -2.16 12.24
N ASP A 9 8.56 -2.74 12.78
CA ASP A 9 8.66 -3.94 13.61
C ASP A 9 9.01 -5.17 12.77
N ALA A 10 8.49 -5.26 11.54
CA ALA A 10 8.84 -6.29 10.57
C ALA A 10 10.31 -6.18 10.10
N MET A 11 10.84 -4.95 9.98
CA MET A 11 12.26 -4.72 9.72
C MET A 11 13.13 -5.16 10.91
N ASN A 12 12.79 -4.71 12.12
CA ASN A 12 13.58 -4.99 13.33
C ASN A 12 13.58 -6.47 13.72
N SER A 13 12.48 -7.18 13.49
CA SER A 13 12.37 -8.62 13.77
C SER A 13 12.93 -9.50 12.65
N ALA A 14 13.33 -8.92 11.51
CA ALA A 14 13.70 -9.63 10.28
C ALA A 14 12.64 -10.67 9.83
N SER A 15 11.37 -10.46 10.18
CA SER A 15 10.29 -11.38 9.87
C SER A 15 9.90 -11.28 8.40
N TYR A 16 10.39 -12.21 7.57
CA TYR A 16 10.06 -12.28 6.14
C TYR A 16 8.55 -12.36 5.88
N ASN A 17 7.81 -13.09 6.73
CA ASN A 17 6.37 -13.25 6.56
C ASN A 17 5.64 -11.93 6.76
N ASP A 18 6.04 -11.12 7.74
CA ASP A 18 5.43 -9.81 8.02
C ASP A 18 5.75 -8.82 6.89
N GLN A 19 7.00 -8.83 6.40
CA GLN A 19 7.38 -8.01 5.23
C GLN A 19 6.57 -8.39 3.98
N LYS A 20 6.37 -9.69 3.75
CA LYS A 20 5.56 -10.19 2.65
C LYS A 20 4.10 -9.75 2.79
N LEU A 21 3.51 -9.90 3.98
CA LEU A 21 2.13 -9.49 4.26
C LEU A 21 1.92 -8.01 3.98
N ILE A 22 2.82 -7.15 4.47
CA ILE A 22 2.77 -5.70 4.23
C ILE A 22 2.85 -5.40 2.72
N ARG A 23 3.75 -6.04 1.98
CA ARG A 23 3.85 -5.86 0.52
C ARG A 23 2.59 -6.32 -0.22
N GLU A 24 2.00 -7.43 0.18
CA GLU A 24 0.75 -7.95 -0.40
C GLU A 24 -0.43 -7.01 -0.15
N GLU A 25 -0.58 -6.50 1.08
CA GLU A 25 -1.64 -5.54 1.41
C GLU A 25 -1.50 -4.22 0.62
N VAL A 26 -0.28 -3.66 0.52
CA VAL A 26 -0.05 -2.44 -0.27
C VAL A 26 -0.31 -2.67 -1.76
N ALA A 27 0.12 -3.81 -2.30
CA ALA A 27 -0.16 -4.17 -3.70
C ALA A 27 -1.65 -4.36 -3.98
N GLU A 28 -2.40 -4.95 -3.04
CA GLU A 28 -3.85 -5.11 -3.17
C GLU A 28 -4.57 -3.75 -3.17
N ILE A 29 -4.16 -2.83 -2.30
CA ILE A 29 -4.71 -1.46 -2.28
C ILE A 29 -4.41 -0.75 -3.59
N ASP A 30 -3.18 -0.84 -4.12
CA ASP A 30 -2.82 -0.23 -5.40
C ASP A 30 -3.69 -0.74 -6.54
N PHE A 31 -3.86 -2.08 -6.62
CA PHE A 31 -4.68 -2.71 -7.63
C PHE A 31 -6.14 -2.27 -7.57
N ARG A 32 -6.72 -2.24 -6.37
CA ARG A 32 -8.12 -1.80 -6.17
C ARG A 32 -8.30 -0.32 -6.55
N LEU A 33 -7.36 0.55 -6.21
CA LEU A 33 -7.40 1.97 -6.58
C LEU A 33 -7.32 2.16 -8.09
N ARG A 34 -6.38 1.49 -8.78
CA ARG A 34 -6.29 1.55 -10.24
C ARG A 34 -7.58 1.09 -10.90
N ARG A 35 -8.11 -0.06 -10.47
CA ARG A 35 -9.39 -0.59 -10.98
C ARG A 35 -10.55 0.37 -10.76
N ALA A 36 -10.62 1.04 -9.60
CA ALA A 36 -11.64 2.03 -9.31
C ALA A 36 -11.51 3.26 -10.22
N MET A 37 -10.28 3.75 -10.43
CA MET A 37 -10.01 4.87 -11.34
C MET A 37 -10.38 4.53 -12.79
N ASP A 38 -10.05 3.33 -13.25
CA ASP A 38 -10.36 2.83 -14.59
C ASP A 38 -11.87 2.65 -14.81
N ALA A 39 -12.64 2.38 -13.75
CA ALA A 39 -14.09 2.25 -13.82
C ALA A 39 -14.83 3.59 -14.05
N GLY A 40 -14.12 4.73 -13.98
CA GLY A 40 -14.70 6.06 -14.23
C GLY A 40 -15.41 6.62 -13.00
N LEU A 41 -14.63 7.16 -12.06
CA LEU A 41 -15.12 7.84 -10.87
C LEU A 41 -15.64 9.25 -11.19
N SER A 42 -16.51 9.79 -10.31
CA SER A 42 -16.84 11.23 -10.34
C SER A 42 -15.58 12.09 -10.09
N VAL A 43 -15.66 13.39 -10.37
CA VAL A 43 -14.50 14.31 -10.24
C VAL A 43 -13.94 14.31 -8.82
N ASP A 44 -14.81 14.36 -7.81
CA ASP A 44 -14.43 14.39 -6.40
C ASP A 44 -13.81 13.06 -5.97
N GLU A 45 -14.42 11.94 -6.36
CA GLU A 45 -13.89 10.59 -6.10
C GLU A 45 -12.55 10.35 -6.81
N MET A 46 -12.39 10.84 -8.04
CA MET A 46 -11.13 10.76 -8.79
C MET A 46 -10.02 11.55 -8.08
N LYS A 47 -10.33 12.72 -7.50
CA LYS A 47 -9.38 13.50 -6.70
C LYS A 47 -8.93 12.72 -5.46
N MET A 48 -9.88 12.09 -4.76
CA MET A 48 -9.57 11.25 -3.60
C MET A 48 -8.77 10.00 -3.98
N ALA A 49 -9.14 9.33 -5.07
CA ALA A 49 -8.44 8.15 -5.57
C ALA A 49 -7.01 8.48 -5.99
N ARG A 50 -6.78 9.64 -6.62
CA ARG A 50 -5.42 10.12 -6.95
C ARG A 50 -4.58 10.40 -5.71
N ALA A 51 -5.15 11.03 -4.70
CA ALA A 51 -4.44 11.27 -3.43
C ALA A 51 -4.08 9.95 -2.74
N ALA A 52 -5.01 9.00 -2.70
CA ALA A 52 -4.77 7.67 -2.17
C ALA A 52 -3.70 6.91 -2.98
N LYS A 53 -3.74 7.00 -4.31
CA LYS A 53 -2.73 6.41 -5.21
C LYS A 53 -1.33 6.95 -4.91
N GLN A 54 -1.19 8.27 -4.75
CA GLN A 54 0.07 8.90 -4.37
C GLN A 54 0.59 8.41 -3.01
N ALA A 55 -0.29 8.23 -2.03
CA ALA A 55 0.10 7.69 -0.72
C ALA A 55 0.60 6.23 -0.82
N VAL A 56 -0.05 5.41 -1.66
CA VAL A 56 0.37 4.02 -1.92
C VAL A 56 1.71 3.97 -2.65
N ASP A 57 1.93 4.86 -3.64
CA ASP A 57 3.22 4.96 -4.32
C ASP A 57 4.36 5.35 -3.36
N ALA A 58 4.11 6.33 -2.48
CA ALA A 58 5.06 6.69 -1.43
C ALA A 58 5.31 5.53 -0.44
N ALA A 59 4.26 4.77 -0.09
CA ALA A 59 4.41 3.58 0.75
C ALA A 59 5.31 2.53 0.08
N ASN A 60 5.12 2.24 -1.21
CA ASN A 60 5.97 1.32 -1.96
C ASN A 60 7.44 1.77 -1.94
N GLU A 61 7.71 3.06 -2.16
CA GLU A 61 9.08 3.60 -2.09
C GLU A 61 9.71 3.43 -0.70
N ILE A 62 8.94 3.61 0.36
CA ILE A 62 9.41 3.39 1.73
C ILE A 62 9.70 1.90 1.96
N LEU A 63 8.81 1.00 1.56
CA LEU A 63 9.00 -0.44 1.73
C LEU A 63 10.21 -0.96 0.94
N GLU A 64 10.48 -0.40 -0.25
CA GLU A 64 11.70 -0.69 -1.00
C GLU A 64 12.96 -0.29 -0.23
N LYS A 65 12.95 0.85 0.47
CA LYS A 65 14.09 1.33 1.27
C LYS A 65 14.27 0.57 2.59
N VAL A 66 13.17 0.10 3.18
CA VAL A 66 13.15 -0.53 4.52
C VAL A 66 13.42 -2.03 4.46
N PHE A 67 12.98 -2.70 3.39
CA PHE A 67 13.10 -4.16 3.24
C PHE A 67 14.19 -4.59 2.23
N GLN A 68 15.12 -3.70 1.87
CA GLN A 68 16.30 -4.01 1.06
C GLN A 68 17.48 -4.44 1.93
#